data_AF-A0A560W5Z5-F1
#
_entry.id   AF-A0A560W5Z5-F1
#
_cell.length_a   1.000
_cell.length_b   1.000
_cell.length_c   1.000
_cell.angle_alpha   90.00
_cell.angle_beta   90.00
_cell.angle_gamma   90.00
#
_symmetry.space_group_name_H-M   'P 1'
#
loop_
_entity.id
_entity.type
_entity.pdbx_description
1 polymer ?
#
loop_
_entity_poly.entity_id
_entity_poly.type
_entity_poly.pdbx_seq_one_letter_code
_entity_poly.pdbx_strand_id
1 'polypeptide(L)'
;MARRTEYDEGQAAKRLKGSAAAFRWARHARLLPDSDVSSWQWSRAAVEALDADAIRATVSSPPISGSAVADRIAKALGTPNVIGEKANVTAFVVRRFVDRGLLADLSANLDGTLHHPGQVAEVGQREDLADLVAADTPLGPEQAASRLGPL
;
A
#
# COMPACT_ATOMS: atom_id res chain seq x y z
N MET A 1 28.25 -6.30 25.03
CA MET A 1 27.52 -5.85 23.82
C MET A 1 26.68 -4.64 24.20
N ALA A 2 26.86 -3.50 23.55
CA ALA A 2 26.03 -2.31 23.79
C ALA A 2 24.58 -2.61 23.39
N ARG A 3 23.64 -2.20 24.24
CA ARG A 3 22.20 -2.43 24.04
C ARG A 3 21.70 -1.43 22.99
N ARG A 4 21.16 -1.93 21.88
CA ARG A 4 20.62 -1.08 20.80
C ARG A 4 19.43 -0.25 21.32
N THR A 5 19.42 1.04 21.01
CA THR A 5 18.41 2.01 21.47
C THR A 5 17.41 2.40 20.40
N GLU A 6 17.70 2.09 19.13
CA GLU A 6 16.96 2.53 17.94
C GLU A 6 16.72 1.35 17.00
N TYR A 7 15.56 1.34 16.36
CA TYR A 7 15.09 0.26 15.50
C TYR A 7 14.54 0.81 14.18
N ASP A 8 15.08 0.34 13.06
CA ASP A 8 14.41 0.44 11.76
C ASP A 8 13.23 -0.54 11.66
N GLU A 9 12.45 -0.45 10.59
CA GLU A 9 11.27 -1.30 10.35
C GLU A 9 11.56 -2.80 10.45
N GLY A 10 12.64 -3.28 9.82
CA GLY A 10 12.99 -4.70 9.82
C GLY A 10 13.42 -5.16 11.22
N GLN A 11 14.12 -4.30 11.95
CA GLN A 11 14.55 -4.58 13.32
C GLN A 11 13.37 -4.56 14.30
N ALA A 12 12.43 -3.62 14.15
CA ALA A 12 11.21 -3.54 14.96
C ALA A 12 10.31 -4.76 14.71
N ALA A 13 10.07 -5.12 13.43
CA ALA A 13 9.29 -6.30 13.07
C ALA A 13 9.88 -7.59 13.64
N LYS A 14 11.21 -7.79 13.53
CA LYS A 14 11.90 -8.95 14.10
C LYS A 14 11.74 -9.02 15.62
N ARG A 15 11.76 -7.89 16.31
CA ARG A 15 11.59 -7.82 17.77
C ARG A 15 10.18 -8.18 18.20
N LEU A 16 9.17 -7.82 17.40
CA LEU A 16 7.78 -8.19 17.60
C LEU A 16 7.46 -9.63 17.19
N LYS A 17 8.44 -10.37 16.64
CA LYS A 17 8.24 -11.69 16.02
C LYS A 17 7.16 -11.65 14.93
N GLY A 18 7.06 -10.53 14.21
CA GLY A 18 6.15 -10.31 13.09
C GLY A 18 6.89 -10.21 11.76
N SER A 19 6.15 -10.19 10.65
CA SER A 19 6.71 -9.87 9.33
C SER A 19 6.80 -8.35 9.15
N ALA A 20 7.73 -7.89 8.31
CA ALA A 20 7.80 -6.47 7.92
C ALA A 20 6.49 -6.00 7.27
N ALA A 21 5.82 -6.87 6.51
CA ALA A 21 4.49 -6.63 5.96
C ALA A 21 3.44 -6.35 7.05
N ALA A 22 3.44 -7.11 8.15
CA ALA A 22 2.55 -6.88 9.29
C ALA A 22 2.80 -5.53 9.94
N PHE A 23 4.07 -5.17 10.10
CA PHE A 23 4.47 -3.90 10.68
C PHE A 23 4.07 -2.71 9.81
N ARG A 24 4.27 -2.80 8.48
CA ARG A 24 3.82 -1.78 7.51
C ARG A 24 2.31 -1.61 7.51
N TRP A 25 1.57 -2.71 7.57
CA TRP A 25 0.12 -2.67 7.69
C TRP A 25 -0.32 -1.96 8.98
N ALA A 26 0.24 -2.34 10.12
CA ALA A 26 -0.08 -1.72 11.40
C ALA A 26 0.27 -0.21 11.43
N ARG A 27 1.36 0.20 10.77
CA ARG A 27 1.69 1.63 10.59
C ARG A 27 0.61 2.35 9.78
N HIS A 28 0.23 1.81 8.64
CA HIS A 28 -0.78 2.41 7.76
C HIS A 28 -2.16 2.49 8.45
N ALA A 29 -2.55 1.43 9.17
CA ALA A 29 -3.77 1.37 9.96
C ALA A 29 -3.72 2.21 11.26
N ARG A 30 -2.63 2.97 11.49
CA ARG A 30 -2.41 3.80 12.69
C ARG A 30 -2.50 3.04 14.02
N LEU A 31 -2.13 1.76 14.00
CA LEU A 31 -2.03 0.90 15.19
C LEU A 31 -0.64 0.99 15.84
N LEU A 32 0.33 1.57 15.12
CA LEU A 32 1.64 1.92 15.64
C LEU A 32 1.70 3.42 15.94
N PRO A 33 2.41 3.85 17.00
CA PRO A 33 2.77 5.23 17.19
C PRO A 33 3.69 5.69 16.05
N ASP A 34 3.61 6.99 15.74
CA ASP A 34 4.57 7.62 14.82
C ASP A 34 6.00 7.39 15.31
N SER A 35 6.92 7.32 14.34
CA SER A 35 8.34 7.13 14.59
C SER A 35 8.90 8.32 15.36
N ASP A 36 9.41 8.08 16.57
CA ASP A 36 9.78 9.09 17.56
C ASP A 36 11.25 9.52 17.50
N VAL A 37 12.08 8.79 16.75
CA VAL A 37 13.51 9.08 16.59
C VAL A 37 13.80 9.77 15.24
N SER A 38 13.26 9.23 14.15
CA SER A 38 13.34 9.80 12.80
C SER A 38 12.17 9.30 11.98
N SER A 39 11.97 9.77 10.74
CA SER A 39 10.83 9.35 9.89
C SER A 39 10.81 7.84 9.54
N TRP A 40 11.89 7.12 9.85
CA TRP A 40 12.04 5.68 9.62
C TRP A 40 12.56 4.89 10.85
N GLN A 41 12.72 5.51 12.02
CA GLN A 41 13.24 4.84 13.23
C GLN A 41 12.37 5.07 14.46
N TRP A 42 12.23 4.01 15.25
CA TRP A 42 11.58 4.02 16.56
C TRP A 42 12.60 3.85 17.68
N SER A 43 12.34 4.50 18.80
CA SER A 43 13.07 4.24 20.03
C SER A 43 12.71 2.85 20.56
N ARG A 44 13.60 2.32 21.38
CA ARG A 44 13.37 1.06 22.07
C ARG A 44 12.08 1.07 22.91
N ALA A 45 11.80 2.18 23.60
CA ALA A 45 10.62 2.31 24.45
C ALA A 45 9.35 2.24 23.62
N ALA A 46 9.32 2.93 22.47
CA ALA A 46 8.21 2.87 21.53
C ALA A 46 7.98 1.43 21.04
N VAL A 47 9.03 0.70 20.61
CA VAL A 47 8.90 -0.70 20.14
C VAL A 47 8.47 -1.66 21.26
N GLU A 48 8.94 -1.46 22.49
CA GLU A 48 8.57 -2.32 23.64
C GLU A 48 7.14 -2.05 24.15
N ALA A 49 6.57 -0.88 23.87
CA ALA A 49 5.18 -0.56 24.17
C ALA A 49 4.17 -1.14 23.15
N LEU A 50 4.64 -1.67 22.01
CA LEU A 50 3.78 -2.22 20.98
C LEU A 50 3.19 -3.57 21.39
N ASP A 51 1.89 -3.72 21.17
CA ASP A 51 1.20 -5.00 21.34
C ASP A 51 1.43 -5.89 20.09
N ALA A 52 2.37 -6.81 20.22
CA ALA A 52 2.71 -7.76 19.16
C ALA A 52 1.55 -8.69 18.79
N ASP A 53 0.66 -9.01 19.73
CA ASP A 53 -0.50 -9.87 19.47
C ASP A 53 -1.59 -9.10 18.73
N ALA A 54 -1.83 -7.84 19.08
CA ALA A 54 -2.71 -6.96 18.31
C ALA A 54 -2.22 -6.78 16.86
N ILE A 55 -0.92 -6.54 16.67
CA ILE A 55 -0.33 -6.42 15.32
C ILE A 55 -0.49 -7.73 14.54
N ARG A 56 -0.23 -8.89 15.17
CA ARG A 56 -0.42 -10.19 14.52
C ARG A 56 -1.88 -10.44 14.13
N ALA A 57 -2.83 -10.12 15.00
CA ALA A 57 -4.25 -10.29 14.75
C ALA A 57 -4.75 -9.46 13.56
N THR A 58 -4.09 -8.33 13.26
CA THR A 58 -4.47 -7.48 12.12
C THR A 58 -4.10 -8.06 10.77
N VAL A 59 -3.19 -9.04 10.71
CA VAL A 59 -2.79 -9.74 9.48
C VAL A 59 -3.52 -11.06 9.37
N SER A 60 -4.84 -11.04 9.53
CA SER A 60 -5.66 -12.25 9.43
C SER A 60 -5.91 -12.68 7.98
N SER A 61 -5.55 -11.85 6.99
CA SER A 61 -5.69 -12.15 5.56
C SER A 61 -4.35 -12.04 4.82
N PRO A 62 -4.04 -12.99 3.92
CA PRO A 62 -2.84 -12.90 3.11
C PRO A 62 -2.89 -11.65 2.21
N PRO A 63 -1.77 -10.94 2.04
CA PRO A 63 -1.71 -9.80 1.14
C PRO A 63 -1.93 -10.24 -0.31
N ILE A 64 -2.47 -9.33 -1.12
CA ILE A 64 -2.77 -9.55 -2.53
C ILE A 64 -1.84 -8.73 -3.43
N SER A 65 -1.59 -9.21 -4.64
CA SER A 65 -0.76 -8.52 -5.64
C SER A 65 -1.41 -7.24 -6.16
N GLY A 66 -0.59 -6.32 -6.69
CA GLY A 66 -1.10 -5.13 -7.39
C GLY A 66 -2.06 -5.43 -8.55
N SER A 67 -1.89 -6.55 -9.27
CA SER A 67 -2.86 -6.97 -10.29
C SER A 67 -4.21 -7.35 -9.69
N ALA A 68 -4.23 -8.13 -8.61
CA ALA A 68 -5.46 -8.50 -7.91
C ALA A 68 -6.15 -7.29 -7.27
N VAL A 69 -5.39 -6.27 -6.86
CA VAL A 69 -5.93 -4.99 -6.40
C VAL A 69 -6.62 -4.26 -7.55
N ALA A 70 -5.97 -4.17 -8.71
CA ALA A 70 -6.51 -3.53 -9.89
C ALA A 70 -7.85 -4.16 -10.30
N ASP A 71 -7.95 -5.49 -10.29
CA ASP A 71 -9.20 -6.21 -10.59
C ASP A 71 -10.32 -5.89 -9.59
N ARG A 72 -9.98 -5.76 -8.29
CA ARG A 72 -10.95 -5.40 -7.25
C ARG A 72 -11.43 -3.96 -7.38
N ILE A 73 -10.55 -3.02 -7.71
CA ILE A 73 -10.90 -1.62 -7.96
C ILE A 73 -11.78 -1.52 -9.22
N ALA A 74 -11.40 -2.19 -10.30
CA ALA A 74 -12.17 -2.27 -11.53
C ALA A 74 -13.59 -2.81 -11.28
N LYS A 75 -13.71 -3.86 -10.46
CA LYS A 75 -15.00 -4.40 -10.03
C LYS A 75 -15.81 -3.40 -9.19
N ALA A 76 -15.18 -2.68 -8.26
CA ALA A 76 -15.85 -1.66 -7.44
C ALA A 76 -16.41 -0.51 -8.29
N LEU A 77 -15.72 -0.15 -9.37
CA LEU A 77 -16.18 0.86 -10.33
C LEU A 77 -17.26 0.35 -11.30
N GLY A 78 -17.67 -0.92 -11.22
CA GLY A 78 -18.63 -1.51 -12.16
C GLY A 78 -18.05 -1.83 -13.55
N THR A 79 -16.73 -1.75 -13.72
CA THR A 79 -16.02 -1.99 -14.98
C THR A 79 -14.94 -3.07 -14.79
N PRO A 80 -15.31 -4.33 -14.49
CA PRO A 80 -14.34 -5.37 -14.15
C PRO A 80 -13.32 -5.59 -15.26
N ASN A 81 -12.07 -5.87 -14.90
CA ASN A 81 -11.05 -6.27 -15.86
C ASN A 81 -11.36 -7.66 -16.41
N VAL A 82 -11.23 -7.84 -17.73
CA VAL A 82 -11.46 -9.11 -18.42
C VAL A 82 -10.14 -9.58 -19.03
N ILE A 83 -9.82 -10.87 -18.85
CA ILE A 83 -8.61 -11.48 -19.40
C ILE A 83 -8.69 -11.45 -20.93
N GLY A 84 -7.63 -10.97 -21.58
CA GLY A 84 -7.57 -10.85 -23.05
C GLY A 84 -8.11 -9.52 -23.58
N GLU A 85 -8.70 -8.69 -22.73
CA GLU A 85 -9.12 -7.33 -23.08
C GLU A 85 -8.19 -6.28 -22.49
N LYS A 86 -8.33 -5.04 -22.96
CA LYS A 86 -7.66 -3.90 -22.34
C LYS A 86 -8.21 -3.71 -20.93
N ALA A 87 -7.35 -3.81 -19.93
CA ALA A 87 -7.73 -3.59 -18.55
C ALA A 87 -8.25 -2.14 -18.31
N ASN A 88 -9.35 -2.03 -17.57
CA ASN A 88 -9.93 -0.75 -17.15
C ASN A 88 -9.11 -0.12 -16.02
N VAL A 89 -8.58 -0.94 -15.12
CA VAL A 89 -7.64 -0.53 -14.06
C VAL A 89 -6.42 -1.41 -14.14
N THR A 90 -5.24 -0.81 -14.09
CA THR A 90 -3.96 -1.54 -14.22
C THR A 90 -3.16 -1.52 -12.91
N ALA A 91 -2.20 -2.44 -12.78
CA ALA A 91 -1.24 -2.41 -11.66
C ALA A 91 -0.42 -1.10 -11.62
N PHE A 92 -0.29 -0.37 -12.74
CA PHE A 92 0.32 0.95 -12.76
C PHE A 92 -0.49 1.97 -11.94
N VAL A 93 -1.82 1.99 -12.09
CA VAL A 93 -2.71 2.84 -11.29
C VAL A 93 -2.58 2.50 -9.80
N VAL A 94 -2.48 1.20 -9.47
CA VAL A 94 -2.24 0.75 -8.09
C VAL A 94 -0.91 1.28 -7.54
N ARG A 95 0.15 1.29 -8.34
CA ARG A 95 1.43 1.89 -7.95
C ARG A 95 1.32 3.39 -7.71
N ARG A 96 0.53 4.12 -8.51
CA ARG A 96 0.25 5.55 -8.25
C ARG A 96 -0.51 5.77 -6.95
N PHE A 97 -1.43 4.87 -6.59
CA PHE A 97 -2.10 4.94 -5.29
C PHE A 97 -1.12 4.74 -4.12
N VAL A 98 -0.06 3.94 -4.31
CA VAL A 98 1.05 3.86 -3.34
C VAL A 98 1.82 5.18 -3.28
N ASP A 99 2.22 5.74 -4.42
CA ASP A 99 2.96 7.02 -4.47
C ASP A 99 2.19 8.16 -3.77
N ARG A 100 0.85 8.12 -3.81
CA ARG A 100 -0.05 9.10 -3.18
C ARG A 100 -0.39 8.78 -1.72
N GLY A 101 0.09 7.66 -1.18
CA GLY A 101 -0.19 7.22 0.19
C GLY A 101 -1.60 6.67 0.43
N LEU A 102 -2.36 6.40 -0.63
CA LEU A 102 -3.71 5.81 -0.55
C LEU A 102 -3.65 4.30 -0.25
N LEU A 103 -2.62 3.63 -0.73
CA LEU A 103 -2.34 2.23 -0.46
C LEU A 103 -0.93 2.10 0.12
N ALA A 104 -0.76 1.18 1.07
CA ALA A 104 0.57 0.83 1.58
C ALA A 104 1.11 -0.36 0.79
N ASP A 105 2.35 -0.24 0.28
CA ASP A 105 3.08 -1.40 -0.23
C ASP A 105 3.65 -2.21 0.93
N LEU A 106 3.17 -3.43 1.05
CA LEU A 106 3.59 -4.41 2.04
C LEU A 106 4.74 -5.28 1.53
N SER A 107 5.09 -5.19 0.25
CA SER A 107 6.19 -5.92 -0.36
C SER A 107 7.53 -5.42 0.18
N ALA A 108 8.52 -6.31 0.30
CA ALA A 108 9.90 -5.91 0.63
C ALA A 108 10.76 -5.67 -0.61
N ASN A 109 10.22 -5.88 -1.82
CA ASN A 109 10.97 -6.02 -3.06
C ASN A 109 10.35 -5.20 -4.21
N LEU A 110 11.16 -4.85 -5.20
CA LEU A 110 10.75 -4.02 -6.34
C LEU A 110 9.89 -4.75 -7.39
N ASP A 111 9.79 -6.08 -7.33
CA ASP A 111 9.14 -6.93 -8.35
C ASP A 111 7.61 -6.98 -8.28
N GLY A 112 6.99 -6.14 -7.45
CA GLY A 112 5.55 -5.97 -7.40
C GLY A 112 5.07 -5.57 -6.02
N THR A 113 3.97 -4.83 -5.98
CA THR A 113 3.39 -4.34 -4.73
C THR A 113 2.46 -5.38 -4.11
N LEU A 114 2.49 -5.47 -2.77
CA LEU A 114 1.59 -6.32 -1.99
C LEU A 114 0.69 -5.44 -1.12
N HIS A 115 -0.59 -5.77 -1.03
CA HIS A 115 -1.58 -4.94 -0.35
C HIS A 115 -2.47 -5.75 0.57
N HIS A 116 -2.87 -5.13 1.70
CA HIS A 116 -3.85 -5.74 2.58
C HIS A 116 -5.24 -5.69 1.92
N PRO A 117 -6.06 -6.74 1.95
CA PRO A 117 -7.42 -6.69 1.41
C PRO A 117 -8.29 -5.57 2.00
N GLY A 118 -8.07 -5.18 3.26
CA GLY A 118 -8.79 -4.11 3.95
C GLY A 118 -8.60 -2.73 3.31
N GLN A 119 -7.36 -2.29 3.05
CA GLN A 119 -7.10 -0.99 2.37
C GLN A 119 -7.76 -0.93 0.99
N VAL A 120 -7.83 -2.06 0.27
CA VAL A 120 -8.46 -2.12 -1.05
C VAL A 120 -9.97 -2.01 -0.96
N ALA A 121 -10.58 -2.60 0.08
CA ALA A 121 -11.99 -2.42 0.36
C ALA A 121 -12.30 -0.96 0.71
N GLU A 122 -11.48 -0.31 1.55
CA GLU A 122 -11.64 1.10 1.90
C GLU A 122 -11.50 2.02 0.68
N VAL A 123 -10.46 1.84 -0.14
CA VAL A 123 -10.29 2.59 -1.39
C VAL A 123 -11.45 2.33 -2.36
N GLY A 124 -11.93 1.09 -2.42
CA GLY A 124 -13.08 0.69 -3.24
C GLY A 124 -14.40 1.38 -2.87
N GLN A 125 -14.54 1.92 -1.65
CA GLN A 125 -15.74 2.63 -1.19
C GLN A 125 -15.64 4.15 -1.33
N ARG A 126 -14.53 4.68 -1.87
CA ARG A 126 -14.36 6.12 -2.02
C ARG A 126 -15.25 6.67 -3.14
N GLU A 127 -15.92 7.78 -2.86
CA GLU A 127 -16.75 8.48 -3.85
C GLU A 127 -15.92 9.05 -5.01
N ASP A 128 -14.68 9.48 -4.75
CA ASP A 128 -13.74 10.04 -5.72
C ASP A 128 -12.89 8.97 -6.46
N LEU A 129 -13.18 7.68 -6.28
CA LEU A 129 -12.37 6.60 -6.83
C LEU A 129 -12.23 6.65 -8.35
N ALA A 130 -13.33 6.96 -9.06
CA ALA A 130 -13.32 7.05 -10.52
C ALA A 130 -12.39 8.17 -11.01
N ASP A 131 -12.40 9.33 -10.35
CA ASP A 131 -11.55 10.47 -10.68
C ASP A 131 -10.08 10.18 -10.38
N LEU A 132 -9.80 9.51 -9.26
CA LEU A 132 -8.46 9.08 -8.90
C LEU A 132 -7.88 8.11 -9.94
N VAL A 133 -8.66 7.10 -10.35
CA VAL A 133 -8.26 6.15 -11.39
C VAL A 133 -8.05 6.86 -12.72
N ALA A 134 -8.94 7.76 -13.13
CA ALA A 134 -8.81 8.52 -14.36
C ALA A 134 -7.57 9.42 -14.39
N ALA A 135 -7.24 10.07 -13.26
CA ALA A 135 -6.06 10.91 -13.12
C ALA A 135 -4.75 10.11 -13.25
N ASP A 136 -4.73 8.89 -12.73
CA ASP A 136 -3.53 8.04 -12.68
C ASP A 136 -3.43 7.04 -13.85
N THR A 137 -4.44 6.98 -14.72
CA THR A 137 -4.42 6.17 -15.94
C THR A 137 -3.50 6.80 -16.99
N PRO A 138 -2.48 6.08 -17.50
CA PRO A 138 -1.62 6.59 -18.55
C PRO A 138 -2.42 7.00 -19.77
N LEU A 139 -2.15 8.20 -20.28
CA LEU A 139 -2.74 8.66 -21.53
C LEU A 139 -2.17 7.87 -22.70
N GLY A 140 -3.03 7.55 -23.67
CA GLY A 140 -2.56 7.12 -24.98
C GLY A 140 -1.82 8.25 -25.71
N PRO A 141 -1.00 7.93 -26.73
CA PRO A 141 -0.22 8.94 -27.46
C PRO A 141 -1.08 10.08 -28.04
N GLU A 142 -2.27 9.76 -28.55
CA GLU A 142 -3.26 10.74 -29.06
C GLU A 142 -3.80 11.67 -27.96
N GLN A 143 -4.08 11.12 -26.78
CA GLN A 143 -4.56 11.88 -25.63
C GLN A 143 -3.45 12.75 -25.03
N ALA A 144 -2.21 12.24 -25.01
CA ALA A 144 -1.04 13.01 -24.62
C ALA A 144 -0.79 14.17 -25.60
N ALA A 145 -0.87 13.93 -26.92
CA ALA A 145 -0.73 14.95 -27.94
C ALA A 145 -1.81 16.05 -27.81
N SER A 146 -3.06 15.66 -27.55
CA SER A 146 -4.16 16.62 -27.33
C SER A 146 -3.95 17.50 -26.09
N ARG A 147 -3.26 17.00 -25.05
CA ARG A 147 -2.93 17.79 -23.84
C ARG A 147 -1.71 18.69 -24.02
N LEU A 148 -0.75 18.29 -24.85
CA LEU A 148 0.45 19.08 -25.10
C LEU A 148 0.21 20.25 -26.06
N GLY A 149 -0.90 20.23 -26.81
CA GLY A 149 -1.19 21.21 -27.85
C GLY A 149 -0.24 21.07 -29.05
N PRO A 150 -0.52 21.76 -30.17
CA PRO A 150 0.47 21.87 -31.24
C PRO A 150 1.70 22.62 -30.72
N LEU A 151 2.89 22.04 -30.97
CA LEU A 151 4.19 22.66 -30.71
C LEU A 151 4.35 24.00 -31.45
#